data_AF-A0A7D9LW95-F1
#
_entry.id   AF-A0A7D9LW95-F1
#
_cell.length_a   1.000
_cell.length_b   1.000
_cell.length_c   1.000
_cell.angle_alpha   90.00
_cell.angle_beta   90.00
_cell.angle_gamma   90.00
#
_symmetry.space_group_name_H-M   'P 1'
#
loop_
_entity.id
_entity.type
_entity.pdbx_description
1 polymer ?
#
loop_
_entity_poly.entity_id
_entity_poly.type
_entity_poly.pdbx_seq_one_letter_code
_entity_poly.pdbx_strand_id
1 'polypeptide(L)' 'VHVPDKNRDVLRFLWWPGNDLDARPEEYQMTVHLFGAKSSPTCANFALRKTATDNAEEFNKNVVETIKRNFYVDDCL' A
#
# COMPACT_ATOMS: atom_id res chain seq x y z
N VAL A 1 5.42 -1.55 0.59
CA VAL A 1 5.27 -3.00 0.31
C VAL A 1 5.04 -3.17 -1.19
N HIS A 2 5.97 -3.84 -1.88
CA HIS A 2 5.85 -4.06 -3.32
C HIS A 2 4.99 -5.28 -3.62
N VAL A 3 4.24 -5.20 -4.71
CA VAL A 3 3.53 -6.36 -5.26
C VAL A 3 4.57 -7.21 -6.02
N PRO A 4 4.61 -8.54 -5.83
CA PRO A 4 5.51 -9.41 -6.59
C PRO A 4 5.28 -9.27 -8.09
N ASP A 5 6.34 -9.28 -8.90
CA ASP A 5 6.26 -9.03 -10.36
C ASP A 5 5.21 -9.92 -11.04
N LYS A 6 5.17 -11.22 -10.67
CA LYS A 6 4.20 -12.20 -11.16
C LYS A 6 2.73 -11.86 -10.87
N ASN A 7 2.45 -10.90 -9.99
CA ASN A 7 1.12 -10.47 -9.59
C ASN A 7 0.81 -9.02 -10.00
N ARG A 8 1.69 -8.32 -10.70
CA ARG A 8 1.45 -6.92 -11.11
C ARG A 8 0.57 -6.79 -12.34
N ASP A 9 0.48 -7.83 -13.16
CA ASP A 9 -0.31 -7.81 -14.40
C ASP A 9 -1.81 -7.51 -14.17
N VAL A 10 -2.36 -7.92 -13.02
CA VAL A 10 -3.74 -7.60 -12.64
C VAL A 10 -3.93 -6.15 -12.17
N LEU A 11 -2.85 -5.36 -12.08
CA LEU A 11 -2.83 -3.98 -11.60
C LEU A 11 -2.52 -2.97 -12.71
N ARG A 12 -2.74 -3.37 -13.97
CA ARG A 12 -2.65 -2.47 -15.12
C ARG A 12 -3.87 -1.55 -15.19
N PHE A 13 -3.64 -0.32 -15.63
CA PHE A 13 -4.70 0.64 -15.90
C PHE A 13 -4.35 1.51 -17.11
N LEU A 14 -5.39 2.06 -17.73
CA LEU A 14 -5.27 2.99 -18.85
C LEU A 14 -5.29 4.42 -18.33
N TRP A 15 -4.46 5.27 -18.92
CA TRP A 15 -4.39 6.69 -18.61
C TRP A 15 -4.38 7.52 -19.89
N TRP A 16 -5.06 8.66 -19.87
CA TRP A 16 -5.04 9.65 -20.95
C TRP A 16 -4.22 10.86 -20.51
N PRO A 17 -2.94 10.96 -20.94
CA PRO A 17 -2.10 12.11 -20.62
C PRO A 17 -2.75 13.42 -21.07
N GLY A 18 -2.69 14.44 -20.21
CA GLY A 18 -3.29 15.74 -20.53
C GLY A 18 -4.82 15.76 -20.58
N ASN A 19 -5.49 14.68 -20.17
CA ASN A 19 -6.95 14.55 -20.19
C ASN A 19 -7.56 14.63 -21.61
N ASP A 20 -6.77 14.28 -22.63
CA ASP A 20 -7.23 14.17 -24.02
C ASP A 20 -7.84 12.77 -24.24
N LEU A 21 -9.16 12.68 -24.26
CA LEU A 21 -9.89 11.41 -24.43
C LEU A 21 -9.95 10.93 -25.89
N ASP A 22 -9.59 11.78 -26.85
CA ASP A 22 -9.54 11.41 -28.28
C ASP A 22 -8.21 10.73 -28.64
N ALA A 23 -7.17 10.92 -27.82
CA ALA A 23 -5.90 10.23 -27.94
C ALA A 23 -5.98 8.75 -27.52
N ARG A 24 -5.03 7.95 -28.02
CA ARG A 24 -4.86 6.56 -27.57
C ARG A 24 -4.39 6.57 -26.09
N PRO A 25 -5.05 5.83 -25.19
CA PRO A 25 -4.58 5.73 -23.81
C PRO A 25 -3.24 5.01 -23.72
N GLU A 26 -2.46 5.41 -22.73
CA GLU A 26 -1.23 4.74 -22.32
C GLU A 26 -1.52 3.70 -21.22
N GLU A 27 -0.78 2.59 -21.25
CA GLU A 27 -0.89 1.55 -20.22
C GLU A 27 0.16 1.80 -19.12
N TYR A 28 -0.29 1.78 -17.88
CA TYR A 28 0.55 1.85 -16.69
C TYR A 28 0.31 0.63 -15.81
N GLN A 29 1.31 0.26 -15.01
CA GLN A 29 1.23 -0.86 -14.08
C GLN A 29 1.67 -0.42 -12.68
N MET A 30 0.83 -0.65 -11.68
CA MET A 30 1.21 -0.40 -10.28
C MET A 30 2.23 -1.43 -9.79
N THR A 31 3.26 -0.96 -9.07
CA THR A 31 4.31 -1.81 -8.47
C THR A 31 4.13 -2.00 -6.97
N VAL A 32 3.15 -1.33 -6.38
CA VAL A 32 2.81 -1.35 -4.95
C VAL A 32 1.33 -1.66 -4.76
N HIS A 33 0.97 -2.02 -3.53
CA HIS A 33 -0.43 -2.27 -3.14
C HIS A 33 -1.25 -0.99 -3.29
N LEU A 34 -2.22 -0.99 -4.20
CA LEU A 34 -3.11 0.14 -4.47
C LEU A 34 -4.20 0.30 -3.39
N PHE A 35 -4.68 1.53 -3.24
CA PHE A 35 -5.91 1.82 -2.51
C PHE A 35 -7.13 1.21 -3.23
N GLY A 36 -8.11 0.73 -2.46
CA GLY A 36 -9.33 0.12 -2.99
C GLY A 36 -9.24 -1.38 -3.31
N ALA A 37 -8.04 -1.98 -3.39
CA ALA A 37 -7.92 -3.43 -3.48
C ALA A 37 -8.13 -4.08 -2.10
N LYS A 38 -9.05 -5.06 -2.03
CA LYS A 38 -9.44 -5.73 -0.77
C LYS A 38 -8.26 -6.32 0.01
N SER A 39 -7.20 -6.77 -0.67
CA SER A 39 -6.02 -7.38 -0.05
C SER A 39 -4.95 -6.37 0.40
N SER A 40 -4.94 -5.16 -0.16
CA SER A 40 -3.91 -4.15 0.12
C SER A 40 -3.82 -3.74 1.59
N PRO A 41 -4.93 -3.48 2.30
CA PRO A 41 -4.88 -3.07 3.71
C PRO A 41 -4.21 -4.11 4.60
N THR A 42 -4.46 -5.40 4.36
CA THR A 42 -3.88 -6.48 5.16
C THR A 42 -2.36 -6.56 4.95
N CYS A 43 -1.89 -6.46 3.70
CA CYS A 43 -0.45 -6.47 3.40
C CYS A 43 0.28 -5.26 4.01
N ALA A 44 -0.31 -4.06 3.90
CA ALA A 44 0.25 -2.85 4.47
C ALA A 44 0.29 -2.91 6.01
N ASN A 45 -0.81 -3.29 6.66
CA ASN A 45 -0.87 -3.43 8.12
C ASN A 45 0.08 -4.49 8.65
N PHE A 46 0.20 -5.63 7.97
CA PHE A 46 1.13 -6.68 8.38
C PHE A 46 2.57 -6.14 8.38
N ALA A 47 2.99 -5.49 7.28
CA ALA A 47 4.33 -4.92 7.19
C ALA A 47 4.55 -3.87 8.27
N LEU A 48 3.60 -2.95 8.47
CA LEU A 48 3.68 -1.90 9.48
C LEU A 48 3.84 -2.47 10.91
N ARG A 49 2.99 -3.45 11.29
CA ARG A 49 3.04 -4.08 12.61
C ARG A 49 4.30 -4.93 12.81
N LYS A 50 4.79 -5.57 11.74
CA LYS A 50 6.05 -6.33 11.75
C LYS A 50 7.23 -5.38 11.96
N THR A 51 7.30 -4.27 11.23
CA THR A 51 8.32 -3.23 11.42
C THR A 51 8.32 -2.68 12.85
N ALA A 52 7.15 -2.35 13.41
CA ALA A 52 7.06 -1.89 14.80
C ALA A 52 7.50 -2.94 15.82
N THR A 53 7.33 -4.23 15.51
CA THR A 53 7.76 -5.32 16.38
C THR A 53 9.27 -5.56 16.29
N ASP A 54 9.82 -5.56 15.08
CA ASP A 54 11.23 -5.81 14.83
C ASP A 54 12.14 -4.70 15.39
N ASN A 55 11.61 -3.48 15.55
CA ASN A 55 12.35 -2.33 16.08
C ASN A 55 11.85 -1.91 17.47
N ALA A 56 11.16 -2.80 18.21
CA ALA A 56 10.47 -2.42 19.44
C ALA A 56 11.41 -1.90 20.56
N GLU A 57 12.69 -2.28 20.53
CA GLU A 57 13.70 -1.84 21.50
C GLU A 57 14.28 -0.45 21.16
N GLU A 58 14.21 -0.03 19.90
CA GLU A 58 14.79 1.22 19.42
C GLU A 58 13.82 2.41 19.56
N PHE A 59 12.52 2.14 19.73
CA PHE A 59 11.47 3.15 19.76
C PHE A 59 10.68 3.15 21.07
N ASN A 60 10.04 4.29 21.37
CA ASN A 60 9.17 4.41 22.54
C ASN A 60 8.02 3.39 22.46
N LYS A 61 7.76 2.70 23.58
CA LYS A 61 6.65 1.74 23.73
C LYS A 61 5.31 2.29 23.25
N ASN A 62 5.04 3.57 23.46
CA ASN A 62 3.80 4.21 23.01
C ASN A 62 3.69 4.19 21.49
N VAL A 63 4.77 4.43 20.74
CA VAL A 63 4.78 4.38 19.27
C VAL A 63 4.46 2.97 18.79
N VAL A 64 5.08 1.96 19.40
CA VAL A 64 4.86 0.55 19.06
C VAL A 64 3.41 0.13 19.36
N GLU A 65 2.86 0.57 20.49
CA GLU A 65 1.46 0.31 20.85
C GLU A 65 0.48 1.03 19.92
N THR A 66 0.71 2.30 19.57
CA THR A 66 -0.11 3.05 18.60
C THR A 66 -0.17 2.31 17.28
N ILE A 67 0.97 1.86 16.74
CA ILE A 67 0.99 1.08 15.50
C ILE A 67 0.18 -0.23 15.63
N LYS A 68 0.26 -0.89 16.78
CA LYS A 68 -0.38 -2.20 16.99
C LYS A 68 -1.89 -2.13 17.23
N ARG A 69 -2.39 -0.99 17.74
CA ARG A 69 -3.77 -0.85 18.28
C ARG A 69 -4.60 0.24 17.61
N ASN A 70 -3.97 1.26 17.03
CA ASN A 70 -4.67 2.46 16.57
C ASN A 70 -4.73 2.58 15.05
N PHE A 71 -4.18 1.62 14.29
CA PHE A 71 -4.31 1.62 12.84
C PHE A 71 -5.54 0.82 12.40
N TYR A 72 -6.41 1.45 11.61
CA TYR A 72 -7.53 0.84 10.92
C TYR A 72 -7.37 1.04 9.42
N VAL A 73 -7.11 -0.05 8.68
CA VAL A 73 -6.84 -0.02 7.24
C VAL A 73 -5.60 0.85 6.95
N ASP A 74 -5.77 2.12 6.63
CA ASP A 74 -4.74 3.12 6.35
C ASP A 74 -4.79 4.32 7.32
N ASP A 75 -5.81 4.41 8.18
CA ASP A 75 -6.00 5.48 9.15
C ASP A 75 -5.36 5.16 10.49
N CYS A 76 -4.73 6.17 11.13
CA CYS A 76 -4.25 6.11 12.51
C CYS A 76 -5.14 6.96 13.42
N LEU A 77 -5.61 6.38 14.51
CA LEU A 77 -6.50 6.98 15.52
C LEU A 77 -5.75 7.57 16.73
#